data_AF-A0A8S3GXT2-F1
#
_entry.id   AF-A0A8S3GXT2-F1
#
_cell.length_a   1.000
_cell.length_b   1.000
_cell.length_c   1.000
_cell.angle_alpha   90.00
_cell.angle_beta   90.00
_cell.angle_gamma   90.00
#
_symmetry.space_group_name_H-M   'P 1'
#
loop_
_entity.id
_entity.type
_entity.pdbx_description
1 polymer ?
#
loop_
_entity_poly.entity_id
_entity_poly.type
_entity_poly.pdbx_seq_one_letter_code
_entity_poly.pdbx_strand_id
1 'polypeptide(L)'
;MKQNFCVLQTPNGLKLGNRIMKLKRALNTTPSGPTAQFLIYQRYSWRKSANAATNCPTLAGLMAVTGSPLACWYGTCSGWPAITTDIYCTDYDAVIDYSSGERYDTVTLTLGTSRSVGFYNFAWLALAFNYGQGYWSVMNLLYAYVRPDGKINTSPVTTTLPVIYKTVSVQHVHVVQMADADAGDVLVCRWATGGISAGNPATVSAASSNPVQYIDECGSAGVCQTPNQAIPGAVLFGSNCTIVFTLAASETGQYFAVALQIEDFYSSSATTPMSSVPIQFLFYAVAAPGSCSVRPVIIGLRPNR
;
A
#
# COMPACT_ATOMS: atom_id res chain seq x y z
N MET A 1 -12.84 0.05 -30.81
CA MET A 1 -11.81 0.12 -31.88
C MET A 1 -10.85 -1.03 -31.63
N LYS A 2 -10.78 -2.03 -32.52
CA LYS A 2 -9.93 -3.22 -32.37
C LYS A 2 -8.53 -2.90 -32.90
N GLN A 3 -7.49 -3.05 -32.10
CA GLN A 3 -6.11 -3.13 -32.59
C GLN A 3 -5.51 -4.44 -32.08
N ASN A 4 -5.17 -5.31 -33.05
CA ASN A 4 -4.46 -6.56 -32.83
C ASN A 4 -2.99 -6.24 -32.57
N PHE A 5 -2.43 -6.72 -31.46
CA PHE A 5 -0.97 -6.81 -31.31
C PHE A 5 -0.58 -8.21 -30.82
N CYS A 6 0.47 -8.71 -31.48
CA CYS A 6 0.94 -10.08 -31.52
C CYS A 6 1.56 -10.52 -30.18
N VAL A 7 1.31 -11.79 -29.81
CA VAL A 7 1.71 -12.41 -28.54
C VAL A 7 3.14 -12.98 -28.66
N LEU A 8 3.98 -12.69 -27.65
CA LEU A 8 5.21 -13.44 -27.38
C LEU A 8 5.13 -13.98 -25.95
N GLN A 9 5.13 -15.30 -25.84
CA GLN A 9 4.95 -16.08 -24.62
C GLN A 9 6.30 -16.71 -24.24
N THR A 10 6.75 -16.57 -22.98
CA THR A 10 7.85 -17.36 -22.41
C THR A 10 7.61 -17.65 -20.91
N PRO A 11 8.23 -18.72 -20.35
CA PRO A 11 7.61 -19.56 -19.32
C PRO A 11 8.07 -19.28 -17.87
N ASN A 12 7.17 -19.64 -16.94
CA ASN A 12 7.35 -20.05 -15.54
C ASN A 12 8.15 -19.16 -14.57
N GLY A 13 7.45 -18.69 -13.53
CA GLY A 13 8.04 -18.21 -12.27
C GLY A 13 7.15 -17.17 -11.60
N LEU A 14 6.44 -17.58 -10.55
CA LEU A 14 5.50 -16.78 -9.76
C LEU A 14 6.01 -15.37 -9.46
N LYS A 15 5.23 -14.35 -9.83
CA LYS A 15 5.54 -12.92 -9.60
C LYS A 15 4.26 -12.17 -9.24
N LEU A 16 4.23 -11.58 -8.03
CA LEU A 16 3.01 -11.13 -7.34
C LEU A 16 2.93 -9.62 -6.92
N GLY A 17 2.01 -8.89 -7.55
CA GLY A 17 1.22 -7.70 -7.18
C GLY A 17 1.64 -6.52 -6.29
N ASN A 18 1.10 -5.35 -6.67
CA ASN A 18 1.06 -4.06 -5.96
C ASN A 18 -0.05 -4.08 -4.91
N ARG A 19 0.22 -3.56 -3.72
CA ARG A 19 -0.56 -3.97 -2.55
C ARG A 19 -0.96 -2.77 -1.72
N ILE A 20 -2.27 -2.61 -1.52
CA ILE A 20 -2.86 -1.58 -0.69
C ILE A 20 -3.52 -2.27 0.51
N MET A 21 -2.79 -2.43 1.61
CA MET A 21 -3.41 -2.90 2.84
C MET A 21 -4.04 -1.71 3.56
N LYS A 22 -5.37 -1.49 3.47
CA LYS A 22 -6.03 -0.44 4.28
C LYS A 22 -6.55 -1.08 5.55
N LEU A 23 -6.11 -0.71 6.74
CA LEU A 23 -6.46 -1.57 7.86
C LEU A 23 -6.31 -0.91 9.21
N LYS A 24 -7.43 -0.65 9.90
CA LYS A 24 -7.98 -1.46 10.99
C LYS A 24 -9.20 -0.73 11.54
N ARG A 25 -10.31 -1.44 11.79
CA ARG A 25 -11.43 -0.89 12.57
C ARG A 25 -11.72 -1.79 13.77
N ALA A 26 -11.71 -1.22 14.98
CA ALA A 26 -12.20 -1.92 16.15
C ALA A 26 -13.72 -2.16 15.97
N LEU A 27 -14.16 -3.42 16.05
CA LEU A 27 -15.58 -3.75 15.91
C LEU A 27 -16.40 -3.34 17.14
N ASN A 28 -15.72 -3.25 18.29
CA ASN A 28 -16.20 -2.57 19.48
C ASN A 28 -15.15 -1.54 19.89
N THR A 29 -15.54 -0.27 19.98
CA THR A 29 -14.64 0.83 20.33
C THR A 29 -14.47 0.99 21.84
N THR A 30 -15.32 0.36 22.65
CA THR A 30 -15.23 0.38 24.11
C THR A 30 -14.63 -0.92 24.63
N PRO A 31 -13.50 -0.88 25.36
CA PRO A 31 -12.92 -2.06 25.99
C PRO A 31 -13.91 -2.72 26.97
N SER A 32 -14.12 -4.03 26.83
CA SER A 32 -14.96 -4.82 27.74
C SER A 32 -14.21 -5.98 28.42
N GLY A 33 -12.88 -6.02 28.26
CA GLY A 33 -12.03 -7.11 28.72
C GLY A 33 -10.58 -6.97 28.23
N PRO A 34 -9.75 -8.01 28.38
CA PRO A 34 -8.33 -7.97 27.99
C PRO A 34 -8.11 -8.06 26.48
N THR A 35 -9.15 -8.32 25.68
CA THR A 35 -9.08 -8.47 24.23
C THR A 35 -10.16 -7.64 23.54
N ALA A 36 -9.94 -7.35 22.26
CA ALA A 36 -10.93 -6.73 21.38
C ALA A 36 -10.89 -7.32 19.98
N GLN A 37 -11.99 -7.20 19.25
CA GLN A 37 -12.10 -7.62 17.87
C GLN A 37 -11.73 -6.49 16.91
N PHE A 38 -10.92 -6.82 15.91
CA PHE A 38 -10.43 -5.92 14.89
C PHE A 38 -10.76 -6.47 13.51
N LEU A 39 -11.24 -5.60 12.62
CA LEU A 39 -11.44 -5.92 11.22
C LEU A 39 -10.16 -5.65 10.44
N ILE A 40 -9.69 -6.69 9.76
CA ILE A 40 -8.50 -6.75 8.92
C ILE A 40 -8.93 -6.72 7.46
N TYR A 41 -8.96 -5.53 6.83
CA TYR A 41 -9.16 -5.32 5.40
C TYR A 41 -7.89 -5.34 4.54
N GLN A 42 -7.83 -6.25 3.58
CA GLN A 42 -6.72 -6.36 2.63
C GLN A 42 -7.20 -6.00 1.23
N ARG A 43 -6.47 -5.16 0.48
CA ARG A 43 -6.72 -4.92 -0.95
C ARG A 43 -5.43 -5.10 -1.73
N TYR A 44 -5.48 -5.95 -2.74
CA TYR A 44 -4.31 -6.22 -3.57
C TYR A 44 -4.67 -6.14 -5.04
N SER A 45 -3.66 -5.81 -5.83
CA SER A 45 -3.83 -5.27 -7.16
C SER A 45 -2.58 -5.67 -7.99
N TRP A 46 -2.69 -6.34 -9.13
CA TRP A 46 -1.51 -6.78 -9.90
C TRP A 46 -1.75 -6.81 -11.40
N ARG A 47 -0.66 -6.92 -12.16
CA ARG A 47 -0.79 -7.17 -13.59
C ARG A 47 -1.27 -8.57 -13.85
N LYS A 48 -2.32 -8.69 -14.66
CA LYS A 48 -2.93 -9.98 -15.02
C LYS A 48 -1.93 -10.91 -15.73
N SER A 49 -1.05 -10.36 -16.55
CA SER A 49 0.01 -11.11 -17.24
C SER A 49 1.12 -11.62 -16.32
N ALA A 50 1.22 -11.14 -15.07
CA ALA A 50 2.28 -11.56 -14.16
C ALA A 50 2.10 -13.01 -13.68
N ASN A 51 0.86 -13.49 -13.55
CA ASN A 51 0.57 -14.89 -13.21
C ASN A 51 -0.85 -15.30 -13.60
N ALA A 52 -0.96 -16.27 -14.53
CA ALA A 52 -2.25 -16.80 -15.00
C ALA A 52 -3.09 -17.47 -13.90
N ALA A 53 -2.44 -18.06 -12.88
CA ALA A 53 -3.10 -18.79 -11.79
C ALA A 53 -3.69 -17.86 -10.72
N THR A 54 -3.29 -16.59 -10.71
CA THR A 54 -3.76 -15.59 -9.75
C THR A 54 -4.56 -14.52 -10.46
N ASN A 55 -5.16 -14.78 -11.62
CA ASN A 55 -5.97 -13.78 -12.30
C ASN A 55 -7.39 -13.81 -11.80
N CYS A 56 -8.07 -12.66 -11.84
CA CYS A 56 -9.52 -12.66 -11.69
C CYS A 56 -10.11 -13.48 -12.84
N PRO A 57 -10.66 -14.68 -12.57
CA PRO A 57 -11.29 -15.46 -13.63
C PRO A 57 -12.66 -14.85 -13.96
N THR A 58 -13.34 -14.37 -12.91
CA THR A 58 -14.63 -13.69 -12.90
C THR A 58 -14.67 -12.73 -11.71
N LEU A 59 -15.58 -11.76 -11.72
CA LEU A 59 -15.92 -11.00 -10.52
C LEU A 59 -16.39 -11.96 -9.41
N ALA A 60 -16.08 -11.62 -8.15
CA ALA A 60 -16.31 -12.47 -6.97
C ALA A 60 -15.59 -13.84 -6.96
N GLY A 61 -14.78 -14.15 -7.96
CA GLY A 61 -13.89 -15.32 -7.92
C GLY A 61 -12.84 -15.16 -6.82
N LEU A 62 -12.56 -16.26 -6.10
CA LEU A 62 -11.42 -16.29 -5.18
C LEU A 62 -10.13 -16.25 -6.00
N MET A 63 -9.28 -15.27 -5.72
CA MET A 63 -7.91 -15.21 -6.21
C MET A 63 -6.98 -15.69 -5.12
N ALA A 64 -6.27 -16.78 -5.40
CA ALA A 64 -5.09 -17.12 -4.64
C ALA A 64 -4.06 -16.02 -4.91
N VAL A 65 -3.76 -15.16 -3.94
CA VAL A 65 -2.81 -14.08 -4.20
C VAL A 65 -1.42 -14.64 -4.12
N THR A 66 -1.08 -15.50 -3.14
CA THR A 66 0.34 -15.87 -2.98
C THR A 66 0.68 -17.17 -2.25
N GLY A 67 -0.30 -17.88 -1.66
CA GLY A 67 0.00 -19.03 -0.80
C GLY A 67 0.80 -18.71 0.47
N SER A 68 1.12 -17.44 0.77
CA SER A 68 1.74 -17.00 2.03
C SER A 68 0.75 -16.17 2.86
N PRO A 69 0.60 -16.44 4.17
CA PRO A 69 -0.30 -15.70 5.02
C PRO A 69 0.24 -14.30 5.33
N LEU A 70 -0.66 -13.42 5.77
CA LEU A 70 -0.31 -12.16 6.41
C LEU A 70 0.42 -12.48 7.71
N ALA A 71 1.71 -12.20 7.76
CA ALA A 71 2.58 -12.60 8.86
C ALA A 71 2.79 -11.45 9.85
N CYS A 72 3.00 -11.81 11.11
CA CYS A 72 3.49 -10.88 12.13
C CYS A 72 5.02 -10.91 12.14
N TRP A 73 5.62 -9.73 12.02
CA TRP A 73 7.07 -9.57 11.84
C TRP A 73 7.75 -8.98 13.07
N TYR A 74 7.05 -8.16 13.85
CA TYR A 74 7.61 -7.49 15.02
C TYR A 74 6.55 -7.22 16.09
N GLY A 75 7.00 -7.05 17.34
CA GLY A 75 6.14 -6.79 18.49
C GLY A 75 5.50 -8.05 19.06
N THR A 76 4.26 -7.97 19.54
CA THR A 76 3.56 -9.09 20.16
C THR A 76 2.97 -10.04 19.11
N CYS A 77 3.81 -10.93 18.54
CA CYS A 77 3.39 -11.89 17.52
C CYS A 77 2.80 -13.19 18.07
N SER A 78 2.97 -13.48 19.36
CA SER A 78 2.29 -14.62 20.00
C SER A 78 0.77 -14.49 19.86
N GLY A 79 0.12 -15.58 19.43
CA GLY A 79 -1.33 -15.60 19.18
C GLY A 79 -1.78 -14.88 17.90
N TRP A 80 -0.87 -14.49 16.99
CA TRP A 80 -1.27 -13.98 15.69
C TRP A 80 -1.92 -15.10 14.85
N PRO A 81 -3.17 -14.92 14.36
CA PRO A 81 -3.84 -15.93 13.56
C PRO A 81 -3.21 -16.06 12.16
N ALA A 82 -3.32 -17.25 11.57
CA ALA A 82 -2.96 -17.46 10.17
C ALA A 82 -4.03 -16.83 9.26
N ILE A 83 -3.83 -15.55 8.91
CA ILE A 83 -4.71 -14.82 8.01
C ILE A 83 -4.20 -15.02 6.58
N THR A 84 -5.05 -15.54 5.67
CA THR A 84 -4.64 -15.68 4.26
C THR A 84 -4.55 -14.31 3.57
N THR A 85 -3.65 -14.22 2.59
CA THR A 85 -3.59 -13.06 1.68
C THR A 85 -4.45 -13.24 0.43
N ASP A 86 -5.14 -14.37 0.29
CA ASP A 86 -6.06 -14.62 -0.80
C ASP A 86 -7.25 -13.66 -0.74
N ILE A 87 -7.69 -13.14 -1.88
CA ILE A 87 -8.72 -12.09 -1.94
C ILE A 87 -9.84 -12.46 -2.90
N TYR A 88 -11.00 -11.84 -2.73
CA TYR A 88 -12.09 -11.94 -3.68
C TYR A 88 -11.97 -10.85 -4.74
N CYS A 89 -12.09 -11.22 -6.01
CA CYS A 89 -12.11 -10.30 -7.13
C CYS A 89 -13.14 -9.21 -6.98
N THR A 90 -12.66 -7.97 -7.02
CA THR A 90 -13.53 -6.79 -7.09
C THR A 90 -13.47 -6.13 -8.46
N ASP A 91 -12.34 -6.21 -9.16
CA ASP A 91 -12.16 -5.54 -10.46
C ASP A 91 -11.09 -6.20 -11.32
N TYR A 92 -11.22 -6.11 -12.64
CA TYR A 92 -10.16 -6.48 -13.57
C TYR A 92 -10.32 -5.76 -14.91
N ASP A 93 -9.20 -5.55 -15.60
CA ASP A 93 -9.19 -4.96 -16.93
C ASP A 93 -8.18 -5.69 -17.81
N ALA A 94 -8.64 -6.24 -18.94
CA ALA A 94 -7.81 -6.98 -19.87
C ALA A 94 -6.95 -6.09 -20.78
N VAL A 95 -7.34 -4.82 -20.96
CA VAL A 95 -6.67 -3.84 -21.84
C VAL A 95 -5.47 -3.23 -21.12
N ILE A 96 -5.65 -2.76 -19.89
CA ILE A 96 -4.55 -2.25 -19.05
C ILE A 96 -3.88 -3.34 -18.21
N ASP A 97 -4.26 -4.60 -18.46
CA ASP A 97 -3.61 -5.79 -17.93
C ASP A 97 -3.57 -5.79 -16.40
N TYR A 98 -4.72 -5.67 -15.75
CA TYR A 98 -4.81 -5.50 -14.30
C TYR A 98 -5.89 -6.37 -13.65
N SER A 99 -5.68 -6.76 -12.40
CA SER A 99 -6.65 -7.45 -11.54
C SER A 99 -6.55 -6.89 -10.12
N SER A 100 -7.70 -6.75 -9.45
CA SER A 100 -7.80 -6.28 -8.08
C SER A 100 -8.80 -7.10 -7.29
N GLY A 101 -8.54 -7.23 -6.01
CA GLY A 101 -9.49 -7.84 -5.09
C GLY A 101 -9.31 -7.40 -3.66
N GLU A 102 -10.23 -7.86 -2.84
CA GLU A 102 -10.39 -7.43 -1.47
C GLU A 102 -10.74 -8.60 -0.55
N ARG A 103 -10.37 -8.47 0.72
CA ARG A 103 -10.75 -9.41 1.77
C ARG A 103 -10.90 -8.70 3.10
N TYR A 104 -11.76 -9.24 3.95
CA TYR A 104 -11.95 -8.82 5.32
C TYR A 104 -11.83 -10.04 6.23
N ASP A 105 -11.04 -9.93 7.30
CA ASP A 105 -10.94 -10.95 8.35
C ASP A 105 -11.16 -10.30 9.71
N THR A 106 -11.94 -10.92 10.58
CA THR A 106 -12.07 -10.47 11.97
C THR A 106 -11.07 -11.22 12.83
N VAL A 107 -10.28 -10.49 13.60
CA VAL A 107 -9.31 -11.07 14.54
C VAL A 107 -9.51 -10.55 15.95
N THR A 108 -9.26 -11.40 16.93
CA THR A 108 -9.26 -11.01 18.34
C THR A 108 -7.83 -10.78 18.79
N LEU A 109 -7.52 -9.56 19.23
CA LEU A 109 -6.19 -9.21 19.72
C LEU A 109 -6.24 -8.79 21.20
N THR A 110 -5.18 -9.10 21.93
CA THR A 110 -4.97 -8.63 23.30
C THR A 110 -4.73 -7.12 23.30
N LEU A 111 -5.46 -6.40 24.16
CA LEU A 111 -5.28 -4.98 24.38
C LEU A 111 -3.95 -4.69 25.09
N GLY A 112 -3.42 -3.48 24.90
CA GLY A 112 -2.11 -3.09 25.44
C GLY A 112 -0.93 -3.70 24.70
N THR A 113 -1.14 -4.15 23.45
CA THR A 113 -0.08 -4.74 22.62
C THR A 113 0.08 -3.96 21.31
N SER A 114 1.27 -4.01 20.75
CA SER A 114 1.55 -3.51 19.41
C SER A 114 2.25 -4.58 18.59
N ARG A 115 1.96 -4.61 17.30
CA ARG A 115 2.60 -5.55 16.39
C ARG A 115 2.64 -4.99 14.99
N SER A 116 3.66 -5.37 14.26
CA SER A 116 3.74 -5.05 12.85
C SER A 116 3.45 -6.29 12.04
N VAL A 117 2.48 -6.16 11.14
CA VAL A 117 2.00 -7.25 10.31
C VAL A 117 2.08 -6.84 8.88
N GLY A 118 2.40 -7.79 8.03
CA GLY A 118 2.59 -7.47 6.65
C GLY A 118 3.00 -8.64 5.81
N PHE A 119 3.19 -8.31 4.56
CA PHE A 119 3.53 -9.25 3.52
C PHE A 119 4.94 -8.94 3.02
N TYR A 120 5.70 -9.97 2.67
CA TYR A 120 7.04 -9.86 2.10
C TYR A 120 7.21 -10.94 1.04
N ASN A 121 7.53 -10.57 -0.20
CA ASN A 121 7.78 -11.52 -1.28
C ASN A 121 8.54 -10.86 -2.43
N PHE A 122 8.94 -11.66 -3.42
CA PHE A 122 9.64 -11.18 -4.59
C PHE A 122 8.84 -10.15 -5.39
N ALA A 123 9.57 -9.16 -5.89
CA ALA A 123 9.10 -8.17 -6.84
C ALA A 123 8.47 -8.84 -8.07
N TRP A 124 7.38 -8.24 -8.52
CA TRP A 124 6.55 -8.82 -9.57
C TRP A 124 6.53 -8.00 -10.86
N LEU A 125 7.04 -6.78 -10.77
CA LEU A 125 7.14 -5.83 -11.84
C LEU A 125 8.51 -5.15 -11.76
N ALA A 126 9.14 -4.94 -12.91
CA ALA A 126 10.34 -4.13 -12.97
C ALA A 126 10.00 -2.64 -12.85
N LEU A 127 10.77 -1.91 -12.06
CA LEU A 127 10.66 -0.46 -11.89
C LEU A 127 11.77 0.27 -12.66
N ALA A 128 11.57 1.58 -12.86
CA ALA A 128 12.46 2.49 -13.57
C ALA A 128 13.89 2.52 -13.02
N PHE A 129 14.04 2.66 -11.70
CA PHE A 129 15.33 2.69 -11.04
C PHE A 129 15.64 1.32 -10.42
N ASN A 130 16.64 0.66 -11.01
CA ASN A 130 17.15 -0.68 -10.68
C ASN A 130 16.11 -1.80 -10.83
N TYR A 131 16.26 -2.56 -11.91
CA TYR A 131 15.64 -3.86 -12.22
C TYR A 131 14.94 -4.48 -11.01
N GLY A 132 13.60 -4.59 -11.05
CA GLY A 132 12.75 -5.15 -9.99
C GLY A 132 13.09 -6.60 -9.61
N GLN A 133 14.27 -6.78 -9.05
CA GLN A 133 14.95 -8.01 -8.67
C GLN A 133 15.29 -7.83 -7.20
N GLY A 134 14.26 -7.94 -6.39
CA GLY A 134 14.36 -7.80 -4.95
C GLY A 134 13.07 -8.27 -4.33
N TYR A 135 12.92 -7.99 -3.05
CA TYR A 135 11.70 -8.27 -2.32
C TYR A 135 10.97 -6.97 -2.06
N TRP A 136 9.66 -7.03 -2.21
CA TRP A 136 8.74 -5.96 -1.82
C TRP A 136 8.03 -6.41 -0.56
N SER A 137 7.87 -5.47 0.35
CA SER A 137 7.04 -5.66 1.53
C SER A 137 5.92 -4.65 1.56
N VAL A 138 4.90 -4.96 2.35
CA VAL A 138 3.86 -4.01 2.76
C VAL A 138 3.63 -4.27 4.23
N MET A 139 4.10 -3.37 5.08
CA MET A 139 4.02 -3.53 6.54
C MET A 139 3.12 -2.47 7.15
N ASN A 140 2.24 -2.93 8.02
CA ASN A 140 1.33 -2.12 8.84
C ASN A 140 1.77 -2.18 10.30
N LEU A 141 1.55 -1.10 11.05
CA LEU A 141 1.66 -1.08 12.50
C LEU A 141 0.25 -1.12 13.12
N LEU A 142 -0.06 -2.23 13.79
CA LEU A 142 -1.26 -2.40 14.59
C LEU A 142 -0.96 -2.06 16.05
N TYR A 143 -1.49 -0.93 16.52
CA TYR A 143 -1.47 -0.56 17.93
C TYR A 143 -2.83 -0.90 18.56
N ALA A 144 -2.86 -1.84 19.50
CA ALA A 144 -4.08 -2.29 20.20
C ALA A 144 -4.15 -1.71 21.63
N TYR A 145 -3.76 -0.45 21.82
CA TYR A 145 -3.87 0.23 23.11
C TYR A 145 -5.19 0.99 23.21
N VAL A 146 -5.63 1.18 24.45
CA VAL A 146 -6.74 2.09 24.76
C VAL A 146 -6.19 3.52 24.71
N ARG A 147 -6.90 4.38 23.97
CA ARG A 147 -6.61 5.80 23.80
C ARG A 147 -6.86 6.54 25.12
N PRO A 148 -6.32 7.76 25.29
CA PRO A 148 -6.58 8.57 26.48
C PRO A 148 -8.05 8.92 26.71
N ASP A 149 -8.90 8.89 25.67
CA ASP A 149 -10.35 9.07 25.78
C ASP A 149 -11.12 7.79 26.19
N GLY A 150 -10.41 6.70 26.47
CA GLY A 150 -10.98 5.42 26.90
C GLY A 150 -11.45 4.52 25.75
N LYS A 151 -11.25 4.92 24.48
CA LYS A 151 -11.65 4.12 23.31
C LYS A 151 -10.49 3.36 22.69
N ILE A 152 -10.80 2.36 21.90
CA ILE A 152 -9.82 1.65 21.08
C ILE A 152 -9.65 2.40 19.75
N ASN A 153 -8.40 2.57 19.34
CA ASN A 153 -8.07 3.25 18.09
C ASN A 153 -8.57 2.54 16.82
N THR A 154 -9.17 3.32 15.93
CA THR A 154 -9.50 3.01 14.54
C THR A 154 -8.40 3.59 13.67
N SER A 155 -7.83 2.77 12.80
CA SER A 155 -6.75 3.22 11.94
C SER A 155 -7.27 3.99 10.73
N PRO A 156 -6.43 4.85 10.14
CA PRO A 156 -6.84 5.67 9.02
C PRO A 156 -7.16 4.81 7.80
N VAL A 157 -8.06 5.33 6.97
CA VAL A 157 -8.40 4.77 5.66
C VAL A 157 -7.88 5.67 4.56
N THR A 158 -7.39 5.05 3.51
CA THR A 158 -6.89 5.75 2.32
C THR A 158 -7.34 5.03 1.06
N THR A 159 -7.36 5.70 -0.08
CA THR A 159 -7.59 5.03 -1.36
C THR A 159 -6.85 5.72 -2.49
N THR A 160 -6.30 4.92 -3.39
CA THR A 160 -5.71 5.41 -4.63
C THR A 160 -5.86 4.34 -5.72
N LEU A 161 -5.72 4.76 -6.97
CA LEU A 161 -5.66 3.81 -8.08
C LEU A 161 -4.33 3.06 -8.03
N PRO A 162 -4.33 1.75 -8.29
CA PRO A 162 -3.11 0.96 -8.21
C PRO A 162 -2.03 1.36 -9.22
N VAL A 163 -2.44 1.85 -10.39
CA VAL A 163 -1.58 2.38 -11.45
C VAL A 163 -2.20 3.68 -11.96
N ILE A 164 -1.39 4.73 -12.01
CA ILE A 164 -1.81 6.07 -12.45
C ILE A 164 -0.88 6.52 -13.58
N TYR A 165 -1.48 6.88 -14.71
CA TYR A 165 -0.74 7.32 -15.89
C TYR A 165 -0.35 8.80 -15.74
N LYS A 166 0.94 9.08 -15.95
CA LYS A 166 1.53 10.41 -15.76
C LYS A 166 2.37 10.79 -16.97
N THR A 167 2.05 11.94 -17.57
CA THR A 167 2.80 12.44 -18.72
C THR A 167 4.20 12.88 -18.29
N VAL A 168 5.21 12.54 -19.08
CA VAL A 168 6.59 13.00 -18.87
C VAL A 168 6.73 14.51 -19.16
N SER A 169 7.81 15.11 -18.65
CA SER A 169 8.22 16.50 -18.86
C SER A 169 7.25 17.56 -18.34
N VAL A 170 6.35 17.21 -17.42
CA VAL A 170 5.48 18.16 -16.73
C VAL A 170 5.45 17.87 -15.23
N GLN A 171 5.32 18.91 -14.42
CA GLN A 171 5.14 18.76 -12.98
C GLN A 171 3.74 18.24 -12.67
N HIS A 172 3.67 17.24 -11.80
CA HIS A 172 2.43 16.66 -11.31
C HIS A 172 2.25 16.96 -9.83
N VAL A 173 0.98 17.11 -9.46
CA VAL A 173 0.53 17.09 -8.06
C VAL A 173 -0.40 15.90 -7.92
N HIS A 174 -0.13 15.03 -6.95
CA HIS A 174 -0.98 13.90 -6.63
C HIS A 174 -1.31 13.90 -5.14
N VAL A 175 -2.59 13.93 -4.81
CA VAL A 175 -3.08 13.93 -3.43
C VAL A 175 -3.65 12.56 -3.12
N VAL A 176 -3.05 11.87 -2.14
CA VAL A 176 -3.61 10.63 -1.60
C VAL A 176 -4.62 11.01 -0.53
N GLN A 177 -5.87 10.59 -0.71
CA GLN A 177 -6.92 10.89 0.25
C GLN A 177 -6.71 10.04 1.51
N MET A 178 -6.83 10.66 2.68
CA MET A 178 -6.73 10.03 3.98
C MET A 178 -7.86 10.52 4.88
N ALA A 179 -8.44 9.61 5.65
CA ALA A 179 -9.51 9.92 6.60
C ALA A 179 -9.39 9.01 7.81
N ASP A 180 -9.85 9.50 8.96
CA ASP A 180 -9.95 8.73 10.18
C ASP A 180 -11.37 8.83 10.76
N ALA A 181 -11.82 7.76 11.41
CA ALA A 181 -13.11 7.73 12.08
C ALA A 181 -13.05 8.35 13.49
N ASP A 182 -11.85 8.42 14.06
CA ASP A 182 -11.63 8.92 15.40
C ASP A 182 -11.47 10.44 15.41
N ALA A 183 -12.44 11.10 16.05
CA ALA A 183 -12.51 12.55 16.08
C ALA A 183 -11.30 13.15 16.82
N GLY A 184 -10.67 14.15 16.20
CA GLY A 184 -9.55 14.88 16.76
C GLY A 184 -8.17 14.31 16.42
N ASP A 185 -8.11 13.13 15.81
CA ASP A 185 -6.83 12.54 15.41
C ASP A 185 -6.17 13.36 14.29
N VAL A 186 -4.86 13.48 14.39
CA VAL A 186 -4.01 14.15 13.41
C VAL A 186 -3.46 13.11 12.46
N LEU A 187 -3.74 13.29 11.16
CA LEU A 187 -3.23 12.41 10.12
C LEU A 187 -1.95 12.97 9.50
N VAL A 188 -0.94 12.11 9.42
CA VAL A 188 0.34 12.41 8.79
C VAL A 188 0.67 11.30 7.81
N CYS A 189 1.21 11.69 6.68
CA CYS A 189 1.68 10.79 5.66
C CYS A 189 3.19 10.95 5.49
N ARG A 190 3.91 9.83 5.46
CA ARG A 190 5.35 9.81 5.24
C ARG A 190 5.72 8.78 4.20
N TRP A 191 6.91 8.92 3.63
CA TRP A 191 7.50 7.83 2.85
C TRP A 191 7.66 6.60 3.74
N ALA A 192 7.32 5.44 3.19
CA ALA A 192 7.65 4.17 3.81
C ALA A 192 9.17 4.02 3.89
N THR A 193 9.66 3.39 4.96
CA THR A 193 11.09 3.23 5.20
C THR A 193 11.57 1.83 4.86
N GLY A 194 12.72 1.74 4.20
CA GLY A 194 13.46 0.49 4.06
C GLY A 194 14.33 0.27 5.29
N GLY A 195 14.23 -0.90 5.92
CA GLY A 195 15.07 -1.30 7.04
C GLY A 195 16.30 -2.09 6.60
N ILE A 196 17.42 -1.94 7.31
CA ILE A 196 18.73 -2.58 6.99
C ILE A 196 18.70 -4.12 6.98
N SER A 197 17.65 -4.77 7.50
CA SER A 197 17.61 -6.23 7.66
C SER A 197 16.34 -6.86 7.06
N ALA A 198 16.25 -6.92 5.73
CA ALA A 198 15.37 -7.87 5.03
C ALA A 198 15.88 -9.34 5.12
N GLY A 199 16.56 -9.68 6.21
CA GLY A 199 17.19 -10.97 6.44
C GLY A 199 16.85 -11.49 7.81
N ASN A 200 15.95 -12.48 7.87
CA ASN A 200 15.67 -13.34 9.02
C ASN A 200 15.22 -12.63 10.33
N PRO A 201 13.97 -12.84 10.81
CA PRO A 201 13.43 -12.24 12.05
C PRO A 201 14.16 -12.62 13.35
N ALA A 202 15.20 -13.46 13.30
CA ALA A 202 15.95 -13.92 14.48
C ALA A 202 16.96 -12.89 15.06
N THR A 203 17.18 -11.72 14.42
CA THR A 203 18.25 -10.78 14.85
C THR A 203 17.77 -9.42 15.34
N VAL A 204 16.46 -9.13 15.30
CA VAL A 204 15.94 -7.84 15.80
C VAL A 204 15.59 -7.97 17.29
N SER A 205 16.52 -7.56 18.15
CA SER A 205 16.30 -7.52 19.61
C SER A 205 15.17 -6.54 19.96
N ALA A 206 14.17 -7.03 20.69
CA ALA A 206 12.92 -6.35 21.09
C ALA A 206 13.10 -5.16 22.08
N ALA A 207 14.23 -4.47 22.07
CA ALA A 207 14.62 -3.48 23.09
C ALA A 207 14.58 -2.01 22.61
N SER A 208 14.11 -1.74 21.38
CA SER A 208 13.95 -0.37 20.90
C SER A 208 12.55 0.17 21.22
N SER A 209 12.49 1.30 21.91
CA SER A 209 11.28 2.09 22.17
C SER A 209 10.67 2.74 20.92
N ASN A 210 11.29 2.56 19.75
CA ASN A 210 10.78 3.04 18.47
C ASN A 210 10.67 1.89 17.44
N PRO A 211 9.46 1.33 17.25
CA PRO A 211 9.22 0.16 16.38
C PRO A 211 9.38 0.44 14.88
N VAL A 212 9.49 1.70 14.46
CA VAL A 212 9.52 2.10 13.04
C VAL A 212 10.88 1.86 12.37
N GLN A 213 11.99 1.78 13.12
CA GLN A 213 13.33 1.75 12.53
C GLN A 213 13.84 0.37 12.05
N TYR A 214 13.16 -0.74 12.40
CA TYR A 214 13.69 -2.09 12.13
C TYR A 214 12.88 -2.90 11.12
N ILE A 215 11.83 -2.31 10.56
CA ILE A 215 10.90 -3.01 9.68
C ILE A 215 11.13 -2.51 8.27
N ASP A 216 11.38 -3.43 7.36
CA ASP A 216 11.36 -3.12 5.94
C ASP A 216 9.91 -2.95 5.49
N GLU A 217 9.44 -1.70 5.42
CA GLU A 217 8.03 -1.39 5.16
C GLU A 217 7.65 -1.50 3.68
N CYS A 218 8.63 -1.35 2.77
CA CYS A 218 8.37 -1.41 1.34
C CYS A 218 9.39 -2.15 0.47
N GLY A 219 10.40 -2.78 1.06
CA GLY A 219 11.43 -3.53 0.37
C GLY A 219 12.61 -2.61 0.06
N SER A 220 13.66 -2.71 0.87
CA SER A 220 14.83 -1.82 0.85
C SER A 220 15.63 -1.92 -0.45
N ALA A 221 15.62 -3.10 -1.07
CA ALA A 221 16.20 -3.34 -2.39
C ALA A 221 15.21 -3.07 -3.55
N GLY A 222 13.96 -2.72 -3.24
CA GLY A 222 12.86 -2.55 -4.20
C GLY A 222 12.23 -1.16 -4.14
N VAL A 223 11.06 -1.04 -3.50
CA VAL A 223 10.26 0.21 -3.52
C VAL A 223 10.86 1.31 -2.64
N CYS A 224 11.55 0.95 -1.55
CA CYS A 224 12.04 1.87 -0.53
C CYS A 224 13.42 2.49 -0.84
N GLN A 225 13.95 2.36 -2.06
CA GLN A 225 15.35 2.71 -2.33
C GLN A 225 15.68 4.17 -1.93
N THR A 226 16.61 4.27 -0.98
CA THR A 226 17.30 5.49 -0.56
C THR A 226 18.69 5.49 -1.20
N PRO A 227 19.31 6.65 -1.49
CA PRO A 227 18.89 8.00 -1.12
C PRO A 227 17.92 8.66 -2.13
N ASN A 228 17.81 8.10 -3.34
CA ASN A 228 16.99 8.67 -4.40
C ASN A 228 15.69 7.89 -4.50
N GLN A 229 14.71 8.32 -3.69
CA GLN A 229 13.31 7.92 -3.71
C GLN A 229 12.88 7.34 -5.07
N ALA A 230 11.96 6.35 -5.06
CA ALA A 230 11.49 5.68 -6.28
C ALA A 230 10.98 6.62 -7.40
N ILE A 231 10.71 7.90 -7.09
CA ILE A 231 10.61 9.00 -8.06
C ILE A 231 11.65 10.09 -7.70
N PRO A 232 12.67 10.32 -8.53
CA PRO A 232 13.69 11.32 -8.27
C PRO A 232 13.12 12.72 -8.10
N GLY A 233 13.54 13.41 -7.04
CA GLY A 233 13.13 14.79 -6.75
C GLY A 233 11.67 14.95 -6.32
N ALA A 234 10.97 13.86 -5.99
CA ALA A 234 9.61 13.94 -5.47
C ALA A 234 9.60 14.53 -4.06
N VAL A 235 8.72 15.50 -3.86
CA VAL A 235 8.49 16.14 -2.55
C VAL A 235 7.15 15.65 -2.00
N LEU A 236 7.15 15.18 -0.75
CA LEU A 236 5.94 14.80 -0.02
C LEU A 236 5.62 15.86 1.04
N PHE A 237 4.41 16.40 0.97
CA PHE A 237 3.82 17.23 2.01
C PHE A 237 3.00 16.34 2.94
N GLY A 238 3.59 15.96 4.07
CA GLY A 238 3.03 14.91 4.93
C GLY A 238 1.69 15.25 5.58
N SER A 239 1.43 16.53 5.88
CA SER A 239 0.20 16.97 6.55
C SER A 239 -1.06 16.81 5.69
N ASN A 240 -0.93 16.69 4.37
CA ASN A 240 -2.06 16.51 3.44
C ASN A 240 -1.80 15.40 2.41
N CYS A 241 -0.77 14.56 2.64
CA CYS A 241 -0.34 13.47 1.77
C CYS A 241 -0.28 13.86 0.27
N THR A 242 0.28 15.03 -0.01
CA THR A 242 0.44 15.55 -1.37
C THR A 242 1.86 15.29 -1.87
N ILE A 243 1.97 14.67 -3.03
CA ILE A 243 3.23 14.40 -3.72
C ILE A 243 3.35 15.36 -4.90
N VAL A 244 4.47 16.06 -4.98
CA VAL A 244 4.85 16.89 -6.13
C VAL A 244 6.08 16.30 -6.77
N PHE A 245 6.02 16.03 -8.07
CA PHE A 245 7.11 15.35 -8.79
C PHE A 245 7.07 15.68 -10.29
N THR A 246 8.16 15.36 -11.00
CA THR A 246 8.25 15.46 -12.46
C THR A 246 8.93 14.19 -12.97
N LEU A 247 8.35 13.57 -14.01
CA LEU A 247 8.98 12.44 -14.69
C LEU A 247 9.73 12.97 -15.92
N ALA A 248 10.97 12.52 -16.14
CA ALA A 248 11.79 12.94 -17.27
C ALA A 248 11.32 12.33 -18.60
N ALA A 249 11.60 12.97 -19.74
CA ALA A 249 11.23 12.44 -21.05
C ALA A 249 11.78 11.01 -21.30
N SER A 250 13.01 10.76 -20.83
CA SER A 250 13.72 9.48 -20.90
C SER A 250 13.04 8.35 -20.11
N GLU A 251 12.10 8.68 -19.23
CA GLU A 251 11.40 7.73 -18.37
C GLU A 251 10.13 7.15 -19.02
N THR A 252 9.78 7.58 -20.23
CA THR A 252 8.60 7.09 -20.95
C THR A 252 8.57 5.56 -21.01
N GLY A 253 7.43 4.96 -20.66
CA GLY A 253 7.23 3.51 -20.65
C GLY A 253 7.70 2.81 -19.38
N GLN A 254 8.15 3.55 -18.37
CA GLN A 254 8.66 2.99 -17.12
C GLN A 254 7.64 3.13 -15.97
N TYR A 255 7.78 2.24 -14.98
CA TYR A 255 6.98 2.23 -13.75
C TYR A 255 7.76 2.79 -12.57
N PHE A 256 7.10 3.65 -11.79
CA PHE A 256 7.63 4.27 -10.58
C PHE A 256 6.74 3.86 -9.42
N ALA A 257 7.29 3.18 -8.43
CA ALA A 257 6.52 2.80 -7.26
C ALA A 257 6.48 3.97 -6.26
N VAL A 258 5.36 4.08 -5.55
CA VAL A 258 5.20 4.97 -4.41
C VAL A 258 4.80 4.10 -3.24
N ALA A 259 5.50 4.23 -2.12
CA ALA A 259 5.13 3.61 -0.87
C ALA A 259 5.07 4.66 0.23
N LEU A 260 3.90 4.78 0.84
CA LEU A 260 3.65 5.70 1.94
C LEU A 260 3.09 4.94 3.13
N GLN A 261 3.29 5.52 4.30
CA GLN A 261 2.60 5.18 5.53
C GLN A 261 1.66 6.33 5.89
N ILE A 262 0.39 6.02 6.08
CA ILE A 262 -0.57 6.96 6.68
C ILE A 262 -0.66 6.62 8.15
N GLU A 263 -0.25 7.58 8.97
CA GLU A 263 -0.18 7.47 10.42
C GLU A 263 -1.21 8.40 11.04
N ASP A 264 -1.84 7.93 12.10
CA ASP A 264 -2.75 8.68 12.95
C ASP A 264 -2.13 8.90 14.33
N PHE A 265 -2.32 10.11 14.84
CA PHE A 265 -1.80 10.54 16.11
C PHE A 265 -2.95 11.10 16.94
N TYR A 266 -3.00 10.73 18.23
CA TYR A 266 -4.07 11.18 19.13
C TYR A 266 -4.12 12.72 19.26
N SER A 267 -2.97 13.38 19.13
CA SER A 267 -2.85 14.82 19.17
C SER A 267 -1.66 15.30 18.36
N SER A 268 -1.61 16.60 18.06
CA SER A 268 -0.50 17.23 17.35
C SER A 268 0.84 17.21 18.11
N SER A 269 0.82 16.92 19.41
CA SER A 269 2.01 16.78 20.25
C SER A 269 2.50 15.34 20.40
N ALA A 270 1.73 14.35 19.93
CA ALA A 270 2.11 12.95 20.03
C ALA A 270 3.26 12.64 19.06
N THR A 271 4.27 11.90 19.54
CA THR A 271 5.44 11.50 18.75
C THR A 271 5.37 10.05 18.27
N THR A 272 4.38 9.29 18.75
CA THR A 272 4.19 7.87 18.43
C THR A 272 2.82 7.71 17.78
N PRO A 273 2.73 7.13 16.57
CA PRO A 273 1.45 6.92 15.91
C PRO A 273 0.65 5.82 16.60
N MET A 274 -0.68 5.95 16.60
CA MET A 274 -1.61 4.94 17.09
C MET A 274 -1.92 3.87 16.03
N SER A 275 -1.51 4.08 14.80
CA SER A 275 -1.33 3.05 13.78
C SER A 275 -0.59 3.60 12.57
N SER A 276 -0.12 2.69 11.71
CA SER A 276 0.52 3.03 10.45
C SER A 276 -0.03 2.13 9.36
N VAL A 277 -0.74 2.74 8.40
CA VAL A 277 -1.42 2.04 7.31
C VAL A 277 -0.63 2.21 6.02
N PRO A 278 -0.12 1.12 5.42
CA PRO A 278 0.70 1.21 4.23
C PRO A 278 -0.17 1.36 2.97
N ILE A 279 0.26 2.23 2.07
CA ILE A 279 -0.27 2.31 0.71
C ILE A 279 0.87 2.21 -0.30
N GLN A 280 0.72 1.30 -1.27
CA GLN A 280 1.61 1.23 -2.42
C GLN A 280 0.85 1.30 -3.73
N PHE A 281 1.35 2.12 -4.64
CA PHE A 281 0.78 2.32 -5.97
C PHE A 281 1.87 2.68 -6.97
N LEU A 282 1.53 2.70 -8.26
CA LEU A 282 2.48 2.98 -9.33
C LEU A 282 2.08 4.24 -10.09
N PHE A 283 3.07 5.03 -10.48
CA PHE A 283 2.97 5.87 -11.66
C PHE A 283 3.52 5.14 -12.87
N TYR A 284 2.84 5.27 -14.01
CA TYR A 284 3.34 4.82 -15.30
C TYR A 284 3.60 6.05 -16.17
N ALA A 285 4.85 6.20 -16.60
CA ALA A 285 5.28 7.33 -17.42
C ALA A 285 4.80 7.17 -18.86
N VAL A 286 4.03 8.13 -19.35
CA VAL A 286 3.56 8.17 -20.74
C VAL A 286 4.09 9.40 -21.45
N ALA A 287 4.30 9.28 -22.76
CA ALA A 287 4.62 10.42 -23.60
C ALA A 287 3.51 11.48 -23.46
N ALA A 288 3.88 12.76 -23.42
CA ALA A 288 2.91 13.83 -23.56
C ALA A 288 2.20 13.65 -24.92
N PRO A 289 0.85 13.72 -24.98
CA PRO A 289 0.14 13.59 -26.23
C PRO A 289 0.56 14.73 -27.17
N GLY A 290 1.25 14.39 -28.26
CA GLY A 290 1.84 15.36 -29.19
C GLY A 290 0.84 16.17 -30.03
N SER A 291 -0.47 15.97 -29.86
CA SER A 291 -1.49 16.55 -30.75
C SER A 291 -2.83 16.92 -30.08
N CYS A 292 -2.93 16.99 -28.75
CA CYS A 292 -4.15 17.51 -28.12
C CYS A 292 -4.17 19.05 -28.15
N SER A 293 -4.52 19.63 -29.30
CA SER A 293 -4.78 21.07 -29.46
C SER A 293 -6.11 21.52 -28.82
N VAL A 294 -6.96 20.57 -28.43
CA VAL A 294 -8.28 20.85 -27.82
C VAL A 294 -8.25 20.43 -26.36
N ARG A 295 -8.31 21.42 -25.47
CA ARG A 295 -8.49 21.20 -24.03
C ARG A 295 -9.88 20.57 -23.81
N PRO A 296 -10.01 19.51 -22.99
CA PRO A 296 -11.32 19.01 -22.61
C PRO A 296 -12.11 20.11 -21.89
N VAL A 297 -13.30 20.40 -22.40
CA VAL A 297 -14.27 21.33 -21.78
C VAL A 297 -15.28 20.49 -21.02
N ILE A 298 -15.51 20.82 -19.75
CA ILE A 298 -16.62 20.24 -18.99
C ILE A 298 -17.91 20.83 -19.57
N ILE A 299 -18.65 20.01 -20.31
CA ILE A 299 -19.99 20.33 -20.81
C ILE A 299 -21.01 19.75 -19.84
N GLY A 300 -21.68 20.62 -19.09
CA GLY A 300 -22.70 20.26 -18.10
C GLY A 300 -22.62 21.11 -16.83
N LEU A 301 -23.75 21.20 -16.11
CA LEU A 301 -23.78 21.79 -14.77
C LEU A 301 -22.96 20.88 -13.84
N ARG A 302 -22.03 21.47 -13.07
CA ARG A 302 -21.38 20.75 -11.97
C ARG A 302 -22.47 20.32 -10.99
N PRO A 303 -22.66 19.01 -10.73
CA PRO A 303 -23.49 18.60 -9.63
C PRO A 303 -22.80 19.08 -8.36
N ASN A 304 -23.53 19.87 -7.57
CA ASN A 304 -23.20 20.32 -6.21
C ASN A 304 -22.39 21.63 -6.14
N ARG A 305 -23.14 22.73 -5.99
CA ARG A 305 -22.76 23.84 -5.12
C ARG A 305 -23.67 23.81 -3.90
#